data_AF-G5ZWQ1-F1
#
_entry.id   AF-G5ZWQ1-F1
#
_cell.length_a   1.000
_cell.length_b   1.000
_cell.length_c   1.000
_cell.angle_alpha   90.00
_cell.angle_beta   90.00
_cell.angle_gamma   90.00
#
_symmetry.space_group_name_H-M   'P 1'
#
loop_
_entity.id
_entity.type
_entity.pdbx_description
1 polymer ?
#
loop_
_entity_poly.entity_id
_entity_poly.type
_entity_poly.pdbx_seq_one_letter_code
_entity_poly.pdbx_strand_id
1 'polypeptide(L)'
;MKEGDVIKDDALVLVTLDQLMADYDGSLDSFMKGQPDIQNVLIHWAVSVDVKGQGQQEFQVGVAVCFTELLAEEAKDQLTQLAESDAGLVFAYIPAWQYGQKDFGIFIEQTSFGEILTNSLIAEVIEKAGIEQTLDARCRLS
;
A
#
# COMPACT_ATOMS: atom_id res chain seq x y z
N MET A 1 6.37 -18.21 -35.29
CA MET A 1 7.60 -17.40 -35.29
C MET A 1 7.34 -16.23 -34.34
N LYS A 2 8.02 -16.25 -33.19
CA LYS A 2 8.32 -15.18 -32.20
C LYS A 2 7.17 -14.30 -31.70
N GLU A 3 6.76 -14.49 -30.44
CA GLU A 3 7.33 -13.91 -29.20
C GLU A 3 6.87 -12.48 -29.00
N GLY A 4 6.17 -12.30 -27.89
CA GLY A 4 5.73 -11.04 -27.35
C GLY A 4 4.74 -11.30 -26.22
N ASP A 5 5.01 -12.31 -25.38
CA ASP A 5 4.47 -12.26 -24.02
C ASP A 5 5.24 -11.09 -23.40
N VAL A 6 4.64 -9.90 -23.52
CA VAL A 6 5.09 -8.76 -22.75
C VAL A 6 4.77 -9.18 -21.33
N ILE A 7 5.76 -9.76 -20.64
CA ILE A 7 5.77 -9.79 -19.19
C ILE A 7 5.72 -8.31 -18.82
N LYS A 8 4.51 -7.77 -18.66
CA LYS A 8 4.33 -6.55 -17.91
C LYS A 8 4.85 -6.94 -16.54
N ASP A 9 5.92 -6.28 -16.13
CA ASP A 9 6.53 -6.55 -14.85
C ASP A 9 5.54 -6.05 -13.79
N ASP A 10 4.60 -6.93 -13.42
CA ASP A 10 3.61 -6.71 -12.38
C ASP A 10 4.27 -6.74 -10.99
N ALA A 11 5.60 -6.74 -10.91
CA ALA A 11 6.36 -6.78 -9.69
C ALA A 11 5.89 -5.71 -8.70
N LEU A 12 5.64 -6.18 -7.49
CA LEU A 12 5.34 -5.34 -6.35
C LEU A 12 6.64 -4.79 -5.78
N VAL A 13 6.80 -3.47 -5.83
CA VAL A 13 7.93 -2.79 -5.20
C VAL A 13 7.59 -2.42 -3.76
N LEU A 14 8.51 -2.73 -2.84
CA LEU A 14 8.41 -2.41 -1.43
C LEU A 14 9.01 -1.04 -1.16
N VAL A 15 8.31 -0.21 -0.39
CA VAL A 15 8.82 1.08 0.10
C VAL A 15 8.30 1.35 1.50
N THR A 16 9.14 1.89 2.40
CA THR A 16 8.65 2.29 3.73
C THR A 16 7.95 3.64 3.66
N LEU A 17 6.97 3.86 4.54
CA LEU A 17 6.38 5.19 4.70
C LEU A 17 7.44 6.23 5.08
N ASP A 18 8.38 5.88 5.96
CA ASP A 18 9.47 6.78 6.36
C ASP A 18 10.37 7.19 5.18
N GLN A 19 10.65 6.26 4.26
CA GLN A 19 11.41 6.55 3.06
C GLN A 19 10.64 7.51 2.14
N LEU A 20 9.33 7.30 1.94
CA LEU A 20 8.51 8.25 1.18
C LEU A 20 8.54 9.65 1.80
N MET A 21 8.43 9.74 3.12
CA MET A 21 8.46 11.02 3.83
C MET A 21 9.83 11.72 3.72
N ALA A 22 10.93 10.98 3.87
CA ALA A 22 12.27 11.55 3.89
C ALA A 22 12.81 11.91 2.51
N ASP A 23 12.62 11.01 1.53
CA ASP A 23 13.29 11.11 0.23
C ASP A 23 12.37 11.65 -0.88
N TYR A 24 11.05 11.62 -0.65
CA TYR A 24 10.04 11.95 -1.67
C TYR A 24 8.95 12.92 -1.18
N ASP A 25 9.17 13.60 -0.04
CA ASP A 25 8.24 14.60 0.55
C ASP A 25 6.82 14.04 0.76
N GLY A 26 6.73 12.75 1.11
CA GLY A 26 5.46 12.04 1.29
C GLY A 26 4.70 11.77 -0.01
N SER A 27 5.34 11.86 -1.18
CA SER A 27 4.68 11.70 -2.48
C SER A 27 5.00 10.35 -3.13
N LEU A 28 4.04 9.42 -3.10
CA LEU A 28 4.13 8.16 -3.86
C LEU A 28 4.31 8.43 -5.37
N ASP A 29 3.61 9.41 -5.94
CA ASP A 29 3.79 9.80 -7.34
C ASP A 29 5.23 10.21 -7.66
N SER A 30 5.88 10.99 -6.78
CA SER A 30 7.28 11.37 -6.95
C SER A 30 8.23 10.17 -6.89
N PHE A 31 7.99 9.24 -5.96
CA PHE A 31 8.71 7.97 -5.89
C PHE A 31 8.58 7.16 -7.18
N MET A 32 7.35 7.00 -7.69
CA MET A 32 7.08 6.22 -8.91
C MET A 32 7.57 6.92 -10.19
N LYS A 33 7.61 8.26 -10.24
CA LYS A 33 8.18 9.01 -11.38
C LYS A 33 9.68 8.79 -11.54
N GLY A 34 10.41 8.56 -10.44
CA GLY A 34 11.83 8.20 -10.47
C GLY A 34 12.08 6.78 -11.02
N GLN A 35 11.04 5.97 -11.15
CA GLN A 35 11.12 4.55 -11.48
C GLN A 35 9.96 4.18 -12.43
N PRO A 36 10.05 4.57 -13.71
CA PRO A 36 8.90 4.58 -14.63
C PRO A 36 8.29 3.20 -14.90
N ASP A 37 9.06 2.13 -14.69
CA ASP A 37 8.62 0.75 -14.89
C ASP A 37 7.77 0.22 -13.73
N ILE A 38 7.74 0.89 -12.57
CA ILE A 38 6.95 0.47 -11.41
C ILE A 38 5.46 0.73 -11.66
N GLN A 39 4.68 -0.34 -11.53
CA GLN A 39 3.22 -0.29 -11.61
C GLN A 39 2.53 -0.70 -10.31
N ASN A 40 3.18 -1.47 -9.43
CA ASN A 40 2.58 -1.91 -8.18
C ASN A 40 3.51 -1.58 -7.01
N VAL A 41 2.97 -0.98 -5.96
CA VAL A 41 3.75 -0.58 -4.79
C VAL A 41 3.05 -1.06 -3.52
N LEU A 42 3.81 -1.68 -2.61
CA LEU A 42 3.39 -1.91 -1.24
C LEU A 42 4.14 -0.94 -0.33
N ILE A 43 3.40 0.03 0.18
CA ILE A 43 3.88 0.96 1.20
C ILE A 43 3.71 0.26 2.53
N HIS A 44 4.79 0.15 3.31
CA HIS A 44 4.72 -0.49 4.62
C HIS A 44 5.28 0.41 5.72
N TRP A 45 4.73 0.26 6.93
CA TRP A 45 5.05 1.10 8.07
C TRP A 45 5.02 0.28 9.36
N ALA A 46 6.15 0.22 10.06
CA ALA A 46 6.24 -0.36 11.39
C ALA A 46 5.98 0.75 12.42
N VAL A 47 5.04 0.54 13.34
CA VAL A 47 4.63 1.57 14.31
C VAL A 47 4.25 0.98 15.66
N SER A 48 4.64 1.69 16.73
CA SER A 48 4.21 1.42 18.09
C SER A 48 3.08 2.35 18.51
N VAL A 49 1.95 1.80 18.94
CA VAL A 49 0.75 2.56 19.36
C VAL A 49 0.34 2.16 20.77
N ASP A 50 0.03 3.15 21.62
CA ASP A 50 -0.57 2.88 22.93
C ASP A 50 -2.07 2.57 22.77
N VAL A 51 -2.40 1.29 22.89
CA VAL A 51 -3.78 0.79 22.76
C VAL A 51 -4.42 0.77 24.13
N LYS A 52 -5.53 1.50 24.26
CA LYS A 52 -6.26 1.63 25.54
C LYS A 52 -6.59 0.26 26.14
N GLY A 53 -6.01 -0.01 27.31
CA GLY A 53 -6.22 -1.26 28.06
C GLY A 53 -5.30 -2.42 27.65
N GLN A 54 -4.44 -2.23 26.65
CA GLN A 54 -3.44 -3.21 26.21
C GLN A 54 -2.01 -2.66 26.30
N GLY A 55 -1.84 -1.33 26.43
CA GLY A 55 -0.53 -0.67 26.48
C GLY A 55 0.08 -0.50 25.09
N GLN A 56 1.39 -0.31 25.03
CA GLN A 56 2.08 -0.26 23.74
C GLN A 56 1.95 -1.60 22.99
N GLN A 57 1.60 -1.50 21.72
CA GLN A 57 1.49 -2.59 20.77
C GLN A 57 2.22 -2.20 19.49
N GLU A 58 2.97 -3.14 18.92
CA GLU A 58 3.64 -2.97 17.63
C GLU A 58 2.72 -3.42 16.50
N PHE A 59 2.71 -2.66 15.41
CA PHE A 59 1.95 -2.95 14.21
C PHE A 59 2.84 -2.90 12.98
N GLN A 60 2.62 -3.83 12.06
CA GLN A 60 3.10 -3.76 10.69
C GLN A 60 1.90 -3.42 9.80
N VAL A 61 1.87 -2.17 9.33
CA VAL A 61 0.83 -1.65 8.44
C VAL A 61 1.32 -1.76 6.99
N GLY A 62 0.44 -2.14 6.08
CA GLY A 62 0.73 -2.17 4.64
C GLY A 62 -0.44 -1.67 3.81
N VAL A 63 -0.16 -0.84 2.81
CA VAL A 63 -1.11 -0.41 1.80
C VAL A 63 -0.55 -0.73 0.42
N ALA A 64 -1.17 -1.68 -0.27
CA ALA A 64 -0.82 -2.04 -1.64
C ALA A 64 -1.60 -1.16 -2.62
N VAL A 65 -0.89 -0.41 -3.47
CA VAL A 65 -1.44 0.40 -4.55
C VAL A 65 -1.04 -0.24 -5.87
N CYS A 66 -2.00 -0.88 -6.54
CA CYS A 66 -1.72 -1.71 -7.71
C CYS A 66 -2.37 -1.12 -8.96
N PHE A 67 -1.54 -0.67 -9.92
CA PHE A 67 -2.00 -0.19 -11.23
C PHE A 67 -2.13 -1.34 -12.25
N THR A 68 -1.85 -2.58 -11.85
CA THR A 68 -2.16 -3.80 -12.60
C THR A 68 -3.02 -4.75 -11.77
N GLU A 69 -3.46 -5.87 -12.36
CA GLU A 69 -4.36 -6.85 -11.72
C GLU A 69 -3.66 -7.75 -10.68
N LEU A 70 -2.54 -7.32 -10.10
CA LEU A 70 -1.85 -8.03 -9.02
C LEU A 70 -2.80 -8.29 -7.85
N LEU A 71 -2.85 -9.55 -7.39
CA LEU A 71 -3.79 -10.00 -6.38
C LEU A 71 -3.47 -9.42 -4.99
N ALA A 72 -4.52 -9.16 -4.21
CA ALA A 72 -4.38 -8.67 -2.84
C ALA A 72 -3.58 -9.65 -1.96
N GLU A 73 -3.79 -10.95 -2.15
CA GLU A 73 -3.10 -12.02 -1.44
C GLU A 73 -1.59 -12.00 -1.70
N GLU A 74 -1.17 -11.75 -2.95
CA GLU A 74 0.26 -11.68 -3.29
C GLU A 74 0.95 -10.51 -2.58
N ALA A 75 0.29 -9.34 -2.52
CA ALA A 75 0.83 -8.20 -1.78
C ALA A 75 0.85 -8.43 -0.27
N LYS A 76 -0.18 -9.09 0.27
CA LYS A 76 -0.25 -9.43 1.68
C LYS A 76 0.83 -10.43 2.10
N ASP A 77 1.11 -11.44 1.27
CA ASP A 77 2.17 -12.41 1.54
C ASP A 77 3.54 -11.73 1.65
N GLN A 78 3.78 -10.71 0.82
CA GLN A 78 5.00 -9.89 0.92
C GLN A 78 5.03 -9.07 2.21
N LEU A 79 3.93 -8.43 2.61
CA LEU A 79 3.86 -7.72 3.90
C LEU A 79 4.13 -8.66 5.08
N THR A 80 3.56 -9.87 5.04
CA THR A 80 3.73 -10.88 6.09
C THR A 80 5.18 -11.32 6.24
N GLN A 81 5.94 -11.39 5.15
CA GLN A 81 7.37 -11.70 5.18
C GLN A 81 8.23 -10.59 5.81
N LEU A 82 7.73 -9.35 5.81
CA LEU A 82 8.39 -8.20 6.44
C LEU A 82 8.05 -8.04 7.92
N ALA A 83 6.90 -8.57 8.34
CA ALA A 83 6.40 -8.41 9.70
C ALA A 83 7.23 -9.21 10.71
N GLU A 84 7.52 -8.59 11.86
CA GLU A 84 8.02 -9.32 13.02
C GLU A 84 6.94 -10.27 13.56
N SER A 85 7.34 -11.42 14.10
CA SER A 85 6.41 -12.52 14.45
C SER A 85 5.32 -12.14 15.45
N ASP A 86 5.54 -11.11 16.26
CA ASP A 86 4.61 -10.66 17.30
C ASP A 86 3.90 -9.34 16.95
N ALA A 87 4.21 -8.72 15.81
CA ALA A 87 3.58 -7.47 15.40
C ALA A 87 2.17 -7.70 14.85
N GLY A 88 1.23 -6.81 15.20
CA GLY A 88 -0.11 -6.82 14.63
C GLY A 88 -0.09 -6.45 13.16
N LEU A 89 -0.58 -7.32 12.28
CA LEU A 89 -0.64 -7.06 10.84
C LEU A 89 -1.92 -6.27 10.47
N VAL A 90 -1.76 -5.14 9.78
CA VAL A 90 -2.86 -4.33 9.26
C VAL A 90 -2.64 -4.10 7.77
N PHE A 91 -3.60 -4.48 6.93
CA PHE A 91 -3.42 -4.45 5.48
C PHE A 91 -4.61 -3.81 4.76
N ALA A 92 -4.31 -3.03 3.74
CA ALA A 92 -5.29 -2.58 2.76
C ALA A 92 -4.78 -2.75 1.33
N TYR A 93 -5.71 -3.06 0.43
CA TYR A 93 -5.47 -3.21 -1.00
C TYR A 93 -6.27 -2.17 -1.79
N ILE A 94 -5.58 -1.50 -2.71
CA ILE A 94 -6.12 -0.47 -3.60
C ILE A 94 -5.87 -0.91 -5.04
N PRO A 95 -6.91 -1.42 -5.74
CA PRO A 95 -6.84 -1.71 -7.17
C PRO A 95 -6.91 -0.39 -7.96
N ALA A 96 -5.80 0.32 -8.06
CA ALA A 96 -5.69 1.60 -8.75
C ALA A 96 -6.07 1.51 -10.24
N TRP A 97 -5.91 0.34 -10.87
CA TRP A 97 -6.40 0.07 -12.23
C TRP A 97 -7.93 0.18 -12.39
N GLN A 98 -8.68 0.09 -11.28
CA GLN A 98 -10.12 0.31 -11.26
C GLN A 98 -10.51 1.78 -10.98
N TYR A 99 -9.55 2.67 -10.72
CA TYR A 99 -9.85 4.05 -10.31
C TYR A 99 -10.79 4.77 -11.31
N GLY A 100 -11.85 5.39 -10.78
CA GLY A 100 -12.90 6.04 -11.59
C GLY A 100 -13.99 5.10 -12.14
N GLN A 101 -13.83 3.78 -11.97
CA GLN A 101 -14.87 2.79 -12.29
C GLN A 101 -15.83 2.63 -11.11
N LYS A 102 -17.02 2.07 -11.39
CA LYS A 102 -18.08 1.88 -10.39
C LYS A 102 -17.65 1.02 -9.19
N ASP A 103 -16.80 0.03 -9.46
CA ASP A 103 -16.42 -0.98 -8.48
C ASP A 103 -15.09 -0.65 -7.77
N PHE A 104 -14.53 0.56 -7.99
CA PHE A 104 -13.37 1.02 -7.26
C PHE A 104 -13.66 1.17 -5.76
N GLY A 105 -12.78 0.62 -4.93
CA GLY A 105 -12.82 0.77 -3.48
C GLY A 105 -11.47 0.46 -2.85
N ILE A 106 -11.28 0.93 -1.63
CA ILE A 106 -10.15 0.54 -0.78
C ILE A 106 -10.60 -0.63 0.08
N PHE A 107 -9.94 -1.77 -0.08
CA PHE A 107 -10.28 -3.01 0.63
C PHE A 107 -9.37 -3.14 1.85
N ILE A 108 -9.93 -2.89 3.03
CA ILE A 108 -9.21 -3.04 4.30
C ILE A 108 -9.49 -4.44 4.85
N GLU A 109 -8.44 -5.18 5.18
CA GLU A 109 -8.58 -6.49 5.77
C GLU A 109 -9.17 -6.41 7.20
N GLN A 110 -10.06 -7.33 7.53
CA GLN A 110 -10.62 -7.42 8.87
C GLN A 110 -9.55 -7.85 9.87
N THR A 111 -9.46 -7.12 10.99
CA THR A 111 -8.53 -7.43 12.08
C THR A 111 -9.28 -7.58 13.40
N SER A 112 -8.65 -8.20 14.40
CA SER A 112 -9.16 -8.25 15.77
C SER A 112 -8.94 -6.97 16.58
N PHE A 113 -8.25 -5.97 16.01
CA PHE A 113 -7.85 -4.75 16.72
C PHE A 113 -8.96 -3.69 16.79
N GLY A 114 -10.07 -3.94 16.10
CA GLY A 114 -11.21 -3.04 16.00
C GLY A 114 -11.09 -2.07 14.82
N GLU A 115 -12.24 -1.69 14.27
CA GLU A 115 -12.35 -0.89 13.04
C GLU A 115 -11.70 0.49 13.19
N ILE A 116 -11.86 1.15 14.35
CA ILE A 116 -11.34 2.51 14.56
C ILE A 116 -9.81 2.52 14.44
N LEU A 117 -9.12 1.62 15.13
CA LEU A 117 -7.65 1.57 15.11
C LEU A 117 -7.16 1.17 13.72
N THR A 118 -7.75 0.11 13.13
CA THR A 118 -7.40 -0.37 11.79
C THR A 118 -7.54 0.73 10.74
N ASN A 119 -8.68 1.41 10.71
CA ASN A 119 -8.95 2.47 9.74
C ASN A 119 -8.04 3.68 9.95
N SER A 120 -7.71 4.01 11.21
CA SER A 120 -6.81 5.14 11.51
C SER A 120 -5.40 4.88 11.01
N LEU A 121 -4.87 3.67 11.21
CA LEU A 121 -3.54 3.27 10.74
C LEU A 121 -3.45 3.28 9.21
N ILE A 122 -4.48 2.75 8.52
CA ILE A 122 -4.55 2.77 7.06
C ILE A 122 -4.68 4.20 6.53
N ALA A 123 -5.54 5.01 7.13
CA ALA A 123 -5.74 6.41 6.72
C ALA A 123 -4.45 7.22 6.83
N GLU A 124 -3.66 6.99 7.88
CA GLU A 124 -2.38 7.68 8.07
C GLU A 124 -1.38 7.35 6.95
N VAL A 125 -1.29 6.09 6.51
CA VAL A 125 -0.46 5.72 5.35
C VAL A 125 -0.98 6.36 4.07
N ILE A 126 -2.29 6.35 3.83
CA ILE A 126 -2.91 6.96 2.64
C ILE A 126 -2.60 8.46 2.56
N GLU A 127 -2.78 9.17 3.67
CA GLU A 127 -2.58 10.61 3.75
C GLU A 127 -1.10 10.96 3.61
N LYS A 128 -0.23 10.35 4.41
CA LYS A 128 1.20 10.68 4.44
C LYS A 128 1.95 10.26 3.18
N ALA A 129 1.51 9.21 2.48
CA ALA A 129 2.11 8.80 1.21
C ALA A 129 1.47 9.48 -0.02
N GLY A 130 0.49 10.38 0.17
CA GLY A 130 -0.14 11.10 -0.92
C GLY A 130 -0.80 10.18 -1.95
N ILE A 131 -1.43 9.10 -1.49
CA ILE A 131 -1.93 8.04 -2.39
C ILE A 131 -3.07 8.58 -3.26
N GLU A 132 -4.00 9.34 -2.70
CA GLU A 132 -5.13 9.89 -3.45
C GLU A 132 -4.66 10.82 -4.59
N GLN A 133 -3.67 11.68 -4.32
CA GLN A 133 -3.09 12.55 -5.34
C GLN A 133 -2.38 11.73 -6.43
N THR A 134 -1.76 10.62 -6.06
CA THR A 134 -1.09 9.71 -7.00
C THR A 134 -2.11 9.02 -7.91
N LEU A 135 -3.23 8.56 -7.37
CA LEU A 135 -4.33 8.00 -8.15
C LEU A 135 -4.89 9.04 -9.13
N ASP A 136 -5.14 10.27 -8.65
CA ASP A 136 -5.60 11.37 -9.49
C ASP A 136 -4.62 11.69 -10.63
N ALA A 137 -3.32 11.78 -10.33
CA ALA A 137 -2.29 12.13 -11.30
C ALA A 137 -2.09 11.03 -12.36
N ARG A 138 -2.13 9.75 -11.97
CA ARG A 138 -1.77 8.64 -12.85
C ARG A 138 -2.97 8.04 -13.59
N CYS A 139 -4.17 8.08 -13.00
CA CYS A 139 -5.36 7.45 -13.59
C CYS A 139 -6.29 8.42 -14.33
N ARG A 140 -6.22 9.75 -14.09
CA ARG A 140 -7.03 10.72 -14.86
C ARG A 140 -6.35 11.21 -16.15
N LEU A 141 -5.11 10.80 -16.40
CA LEU A 141 -4.37 11.13 -17.63
C LEU A 141 -4.59 10.12 -18.78
N SER A 142 -5.44 9.10 -18.60
CA SER A 142 -5.80 8.11 -19.62
C SER A 142 -7.12 8.43 -20.31
#